data_AF-A0A522C162-F1
#
_entry.id   AF-A0A522C162-F1
#
_cell.length_a   1.000
_cell.length_b   1.000
_cell.length_c   1.000
_cell.angle_alpha   90.00
_cell.angle_beta   90.00
_cell.angle_gamma   90.00
#
_symmetry.space_group_name_H-M   'P 1'
#
loop_
_entity.id
_entity.type
_entity.pdbx_description
1 polymer ?
#
loop_
_entity_poly.entity_id
_entity_poly.type
_entity_poly.pdbx_seq_one_letter_code
_entity_poly.pdbx_strand_id
1 'polypeptide(L)' 'VVKALLRELGKPLVSSTLLLPGHEEPMTDGWTIKEELDHLVDAVLDAGDCGTSPTTVVDFSQGYPEVVRVGAGDPDRFV' A
#
# COMPACT_ATOMS: atom_id res chain seq x y z
N VAL A 1 0.60 9.54 9.19
CA VAL A 1 1.08 8.42 10.05
C VAL A 1 2.36 7.77 9.51
N VAL A 2 2.36 7.17 8.31
CA VAL A 2 3.52 6.42 7.76
C VAL A 2 4.86 7.20 7.79
N LYS A 3 4.85 8.51 7.47
CA LYS A 3 6.07 9.35 7.53
C LYS A 3 6.69 9.42 8.94
N ALA A 4 5.89 9.44 9.99
CA ALA A 4 6.38 9.47 11.36
C ALA A 4 6.96 8.11 11.76
N LEU A 5 6.28 7.02 11.38
CA LEU A 5 6.77 5.66 11.58
C LEU A 5 8.14 5.43 10.93
N LEU A 6 8.30 5.85 9.66
CA LEU A 6 9.58 5.71 8.95
C LEU A 6 10.69 6.58 9.55
N ARG A 7 10.37 7.77 10.06
CA ARG A 7 11.34 8.63 10.76
C ARG A 7 11.86 7.97 12.03
N GLU A 8 10.97 7.36 12.80
CA GLU A 8 11.34 6.64 14.03
C GLU A 8 12.13 5.36 13.71
N LEU A 9 11.70 4.62 12.68
CA LEU A 9 12.36 3.38 12.27
C LEU A 9 13.80 3.62 11.76
N GLY A 10 14.08 4.79 11.18
CA GLY A 10 15.41 5.20 10.72
C GLY A 10 15.94 4.43 9.49
N LYS A 11 15.11 3.58 8.87
CA LYS A 11 15.44 2.76 7.70
C LYS A 11 14.20 2.52 6.82
N PRO A 12 14.37 2.09 5.56
CA PRO A 12 13.26 1.72 4.70
C PRO A 12 12.41 0.58 5.29
N LEU A 13 11.11 0.62 5.04
CA LEU A 13 10.17 -0.44 5.35
C LEU A 13 9.77 -1.13 4.06
N VAL A 14 10.01 -2.44 3.97
CA VAL A 14 9.44 -3.27 2.90
C VAL A 14 7.96 -3.47 3.21
N SER A 15 7.10 -3.20 2.24
CA SER A 15 5.65 -3.30 2.37
C SER A 15 5.03 -3.74 1.06
N SER A 16 3.84 -4.33 1.14
CA SER A 16 2.94 -4.58 0.02
C SER A 16 1.55 -4.03 0.35
N THR A 17 0.68 -3.96 -0.66
CA THR A 17 -0.76 -3.79 -0.43
C THR A 17 -1.31 -5.01 0.30
N LEU A 18 -2.16 -4.81 1.31
CA LEU A 18 -2.84 -5.89 2.04
C LEU A 18 -4.05 -6.41 1.25
N LEU A 19 -3.78 -7.12 0.16
CA LEU A 19 -4.77 -7.82 -0.66
C LEU A 19 -4.71 -9.32 -0.37
N LEU A 20 -5.73 -9.86 0.30
CA LEU A 20 -5.76 -11.27 0.69
C LEU A 20 -6.03 -12.20 -0.52
N PRO A 21 -5.60 -13.48 -0.45
CA PRO A 21 -5.91 -14.45 -1.50
C PRO A 21 -7.42 -14.60 -1.72
N GLY A 22 -7.86 -14.45 -2.96
CA GLY A 22 -9.28 -14.55 -3.34
C GLY A 22 -10.08 -13.27 -3.12
N HIS A 23 -9.47 -12.17 -2.64
CA HIS A 23 -10.10 -10.87 -2.53
C HIS A 23 -9.81 -10.02 -3.76
N GLU A 24 -10.81 -9.24 -4.20
CA GLU A 24 -10.65 -8.27 -5.29
C GLU A 24 -10.18 -6.90 -4.80
N GLU A 25 -10.50 -6.56 -3.55
CA GLU A 25 -10.15 -5.28 -2.92
C GLU A 25 -9.28 -5.48 -1.67
N PRO A 26 -8.35 -4.55 -1.40
CA PRO A 26 -7.53 -4.60 -0.20
C PRO A 26 -8.36 -4.31 1.06
N MET A 27 -7.94 -4.90 2.18
CA MET A 27 -8.53 -4.57 3.47
C MET A 27 -8.06 -3.17 3.92
N THR A 28 -8.99 -2.35 4.39
CA THR A 28 -8.69 -0.97 4.84
C THR A 28 -9.19 -0.67 6.26
N ASP A 29 -10.16 -1.42 6.79
CA ASP A 29 -10.69 -1.23 8.14
C ASP A 29 -9.76 -1.88 9.18
N GLY A 30 -9.17 -1.05 10.05
CA GLY A 30 -8.18 -1.50 11.03
C GLY A 30 -8.73 -2.51 12.03
N TRP A 31 -10.01 -2.39 12.39
CA TRP A 31 -10.64 -3.29 13.36
C TRP A 31 -10.89 -4.68 12.76
N THR A 32 -11.40 -4.74 11.53
CA THR A 32 -11.58 -5.98 10.77
C THR A 32 -10.24 -6.67 10.52
N ILE A 33 -9.20 -5.91 10.13
CA ILE A 33 -7.84 -6.45 9.94
C ILE A 33 -7.32 -7.04 11.26
N LYS A 34 -7.52 -6.35 12.38
CA LYS A 34 -7.16 -6.85 13.71
C LYS A 34 -7.86 -8.17 13.99
N GLU A 35 -9.19 -8.23 13.85
CA GLU A 35 -9.95 -9.45 14.15
C GLU A 35 -9.57 -10.63 13.25
N GLU A 36 -9.39 -10.42 11.96
CA GLU A 36 -9.07 -11.49 11.00
C GLU A 36 -7.61 -11.94 11.07
N LEU A 37 -6.67 -11.04 11.33
CA LEU A 37 -5.23 -11.30 11.20
C LEU A 37 -4.45 -11.20 12.51
N ASP A 38 -5.06 -11.01 13.68
CA ASP A 38 -4.35 -10.84 14.98
C ASP A 38 -3.33 -11.94 15.28
N HIS A 39 -3.57 -13.13 14.74
CA HIS A 39 -2.74 -14.32 14.93
C HIS A 39 -1.62 -14.46 13.89
N LEU A 40 -1.61 -13.61 12.86
CA LEU A 40 -0.65 -13.60 11.75
C LEU A 40 0.22 -12.34 11.70
N VAL A 41 -0.17 -11.26 12.38
CA VAL A 41 0.58 -9.99 12.41
C VAL A 41 0.84 -9.55 13.85
N ASP A 42 2.02 -8.97 14.11
CA ASP A 42 2.38 -8.50 15.45
C ASP A 42 1.59 -7.26 15.89
N ALA A 43 1.16 -6.42 14.94
CA ALA A 43 0.43 -5.20 15.21
C ALA A 43 -0.36 -4.71 13.99
N VAL A 44 -1.47 -4.00 14.26
CA VAL A 44 -2.24 -3.25 13.28
C VAL A 44 -2.22 -1.77 13.70
N LEU A 45 -1.84 -0.90 12.77
CA LEU A 45 -1.82 0.54 12.99
C LEU A 45 -2.98 1.19 12.22
N ASP A 46 -4.08 1.42 12.93
CA ASP A 46 -5.23 2.13 12.39
C ASP A 46 -4.96 3.65 12.35
N ALA A 47 -5.10 4.23 11.16
CA ALA A 47 -4.89 5.64 10.89
C ALA A 47 -6.14 6.33 10.29
N GLY A 48 -7.30 5.67 10.37
CA GLY A 48 -8.54 6.06 9.71
C GLY A 48 -8.59 5.67 8.23
N ASP A 49 -9.64 6.12 7.55
CA ASP A 49 -9.94 5.73 6.17
C ASP A 49 -8.80 6.07 5.21
N CYS A 50 -8.32 5.04 4.51
CA CYS A 50 -7.45 5.18 3.36
C CYS A 50 -8.21 4.78 2.09
N GLY A 51 -7.84 5.38 0.95
CA GLY A 51 -8.42 4.98 -0.34
C GLY A 51 -8.10 3.52 -0.65
N THR A 52 -9.07 2.79 -1.20
CA THR A 52 -8.93 1.39 -1.61
C THR A 52 -8.18 1.22 -2.93
N SER A 53 -8.10 2.29 -3.73
CA SER A 53 -7.39 2.29 -5.00
C SER A 53 -5.88 2.11 -4.78
N PRO A 54 -5.24 1.11 -5.42
CA PRO A 54 -3.81 0.86 -5.26
C PRO A 54 -2.98 2.00 -5.86
N THR A 55 -1.67 1.97 -5.65
CA THR A 55 -0.77 2.93 -6.29
C THR A 55 -0.61 2.65 -7.78
N THR A 56 -0.49 3.72 -8.56
CA THR A 56 0.06 3.67 -9.92
C THR A 56 1.52 3.24 -9.85
N VAL A 57 1.91 2.29 -10.69
CA VAL A 57 3.27 1.76 -10.78
C VAL A 57 3.84 2.15 -12.14
N VAL A 58 4.97 2.84 -12.11
CA VAL A 58 5.72 3.26 -13.29
C VAL A 58 7.10 2.61 -13.23
N ASP A 59 7.41 1.77 -14.22
CA ASP A 59 8.73 1.19 -14.39
C ASP A 59 9.65 2.18 -15.12
N PHE A 60 10.88 2.34 -14.63
CA PHE A 60 11.93 3.16 -15.24
C PHE A 60 13.16 2.32 -15.63
N SER A 61 13.07 0.99 -15.59
CA SER A 61 14.19 0.08 -15.82
C SER A 61 14.84 0.23 -17.20
N GLN A 62 14.09 0.67 -18.21
CA GLN A 62 14.57 0.87 -19.59
C GLN A 62 15.08 2.29 -19.88
N GLY A 63 15.14 3.17 -18.87
CA GLY A 63 15.56 4.57 -19.04
C GLY A 63 14.47 5.52 -19.54
N TYR A 64 13.26 5.02 -19.78
CA TYR A 64 12.04 5.79 -20.04
C TYR A 64 10.89 5.26 -19.16
N PRO A 65 9.87 6.07 -18.84
CA PRO A 65 8.75 5.62 -18.02
C PRO A 65 7.85 4.64 -18.79
N GLU A 66 7.45 3.56 -18.12
CA GLU A 66 6.42 2.62 -18.58
C GLU A 66 5.36 2.44 -17.48
N VAL A 67 4.11 2.76 -17.76
CA VAL A 67 3.01 2.57 -16.79
C VAL A 67 2.58 1.10 -16.79
N VAL A 68 3.02 0.34 -15.79
CA VAL A 68 2.71 -1.10 -15.67
C VAL A 68 1.44 -1.37 -14.85
N ARG A 69 0.97 -0.39 -14.08
CA ARG A 69 -0.34 -0.43 -13.39
C ARG A 69 -0.88 0.97 -13.16
N VAL A 70 -2.13 1.22 -13.54
CA VAL A 70 -2.85 2.45 -13.19
C VAL A 70 -3.59 2.27 -11.87
N GLY A 71 -3.46 3.24 -10.98
CA GLY A 71 -4.12 3.28 -9.67
C GLY A 71 -4.52 4.71 -9.29
N ALA A 72 -4.47 5.06 -8.01
CA ALA A 72 -4.90 6.36 -7.50
C ALA A 72 -4.05 7.56 -7.97
N GLY A 73 -2.86 7.32 -8.50
CA GLY A 73 -1.97 8.38 -9.00
C GLY A 73 -2.21 8.65 -10.47
N ASP A 74 -2.49 9.90 -10.83
CA ASP A 74 -2.63 10.34 -12.22
C ASP A 74 -1.34 10.03 -13.03
N PRO A 75 -1.42 9.17 -14.07
CA PRO A 75 -0.29 8.79 -14.87
C PRO A 75 0.01 9.77 -16.02
N ASP A 76 -0.82 10.80 -16.28
CA ASP A 76 -0.78 11.62 -17.52
C ASP A 76 0.60 12.21 -17.84
N ARG A 77 1.43 12.47 -16.83
CA ARG A 77 2.81 12.98 -17.00
C ARG A 77 3.83 11.93 -17.48
N PHE A 78 3.43 10.67 -17.60
CA PHE A 78 4.27 9.52 -17.93
C PHE A 78 3.83 8.78 -19.20
N VAL A 79 2.73 9.20 -19.83
CA VAL A 79 2.20 8.70 -21.10
C VAL A 79 2.58 9.59 -22.27
#